data_AF-A0A5B7B439-F1
#
_entry.id   AF-A0A5B7B439-F1
#
_cell.length_a   1.000
_cell.length_b   1.000
_cell.length_c   1.000
_cell.angle_alpha   90.00
_cell.angle_beta   90.00
_cell.angle_gamma   90.00
#
_symmetry.space_group_name_H-M   'P 1'
#
loop_
_entity.id
_entity.type
_entity.pdbx_description
1 polymer ?
#
loop_
_entity_poly.entity_id
_entity_poly.type
_entity_poly.pdbx_seq_one_letter_code
_entity_poly.pdbx_strand_id
1 'polypeptide(L)'
;GRFGEAEKELRGMVVNKGIPEGVWVSAVESYFQAAGAAGAETTKGVFLGLLGRCHVSAGAAVTVVHRVVGDGVGGEGAMVRAKVVAELVSDERVVALFAGEAPAKERTAMHAVLWNCAADHFRSKDYETSAEMFEKSMLYVPYDIENRILRAKGFRVLCLCHLGVSQLDRAQEYINEAEKFKIHLLKNDHNGAITQVQAMTTCLDFTPDFLSLSAHESVACRAFPAAVASLSNLLNFYSSGKPMPATEVTVFRTLVTILTQDHGNESEVLKYMKRAHARLNELGPDHFFGKGEVGRRERNWFAVNLWNSGTRTGKEKNYELCAEFFRLASEFYGIMVDGEVEGGQCDGLQITDIDCVCHNS
;
A
#
# COMPACT_ATOMS: atom_id res chain seq x y z
N GLY A 1 16.45 46.70 -15.20
CA GLY A 1 15.77 46.16 -16.40
C GLY A 1 14.32 46.62 -16.40
N ARG A 2 13.68 46.75 -17.56
CA ARG A 2 12.28 47.21 -17.72
C ARG A 2 11.25 46.14 -17.30
N PHE A 3 11.49 45.43 -16.19
CA PHE A 3 10.67 44.30 -15.73
C PHE A 3 9.24 44.70 -15.39
N GLY A 4 9.06 45.84 -14.73
CA GLY A 4 7.73 46.35 -14.41
C GLY A 4 6.93 46.79 -15.64
N GLU A 5 7.60 47.22 -16.71
CA GLU A 5 6.93 47.54 -17.98
C GLU A 5 6.53 46.28 -18.74
N ALA A 6 7.41 45.27 -18.79
CA ALA A 6 7.10 43.96 -19.39
C ALA A 6 5.96 43.24 -18.65
N GLU A 7 5.95 43.31 -17.31
CA GLU A 7 4.84 42.81 -16.50
C GLU A 7 3.53 43.55 -16.79
N LYS A 8 3.57 44.89 -16.88
CA LYS A 8 2.39 45.70 -17.21
C LYS A 8 1.86 45.36 -18.60
N GLU A 9 2.73 45.14 -19.57
CA GLU A 9 2.37 44.75 -20.93
C GLU A 9 1.75 43.34 -20.96
N LEU A 10 2.37 42.36 -20.29
CA LEU A 10 1.81 41.00 -20.15
C LEU A 10 0.45 40.98 -19.48
N ARG A 11 0.27 41.75 -18.40
CA ARG A 11 -1.04 41.91 -17.75
C ARG A 11 -2.05 42.61 -18.66
N GLY A 12 -1.58 43.53 -19.52
CA GLY A 12 -2.38 44.16 -20.57
C GLY A 12 -2.84 43.18 -21.65
N MET A 13 -2.04 42.16 -21.98
CA MET A 13 -2.40 41.11 -22.95
C MET A 13 -3.65 40.33 -22.51
N VAL A 14 -3.86 40.14 -21.20
CA VAL A 14 -5.07 39.51 -20.63
C VAL A 14 -6.37 40.27 -20.98
N VAL A 15 -6.28 41.55 -21.35
CA VAL A 15 -7.41 42.39 -21.73
C VAL A 15 -7.72 42.29 -23.23
N ASN A 16 -6.76 41.87 -24.06
CA ASN A 16 -6.89 41.86 -25.51
C ASN A 16 -7.19 40.43 -26.05
N LYS A 17 -8.41 40.24 -26.58
CA LYS A 17 -8.91 38.93 -27.06
C LYS A 17 -8.28 38.43 -28.38
N GLY A 18 -7.51 39.27 -29.07
CA GLY A 18 -7.00 38.97 -30.42
C GLY A 18 -5.59 38.38 -30.47
N ILE A 19 -4.97 38.07 -29.34
CA ILE A 19 -3.56 37.66 -29.30
C ILE A 19 -3.42 36.16 -29.61
N PRO A 20 -2.67 35.76 -30.66
CA PRO A 20 -2.44 34.36 -30.96
C PRO A 20 -1.70 33.62 -29.83
N GLU A 21 -2.00 32.33 -29.66
CA GLU A 21 -1.45 31.51 -28.56
C GLU A 21 0.08 31.54 -28.48
N GLY A 22 0.74 31.28 -29.61
CA GLY A 22 2.21 31.27 -29.64
C GLY A 22 2.86 32.59 -29.26
N VAL A 23 2.17 33.72 -29.50
CA VAL A 23 2.70 35.06 -29.18
C VAL A 23 2.70 35.30 -27.68
N TRP A 24 1.61 34.98 -26.98
CA TRP A 24 1.56 35.17 -25.53
C TRP A 24 2.38 34.12 -24.79
N VAL A 25 2.42 32.87 -25.26
CA VAL A 25 3.29 31.83 -24.66
C VAL A 25 4.75 32.25 -24.75
N SER A 26 5.21 32.68 -25.93
CA SER A 26 6.59 33.17 -26.12
C SER A 26 6.91 34.40 -25.27
N ALA A 27 5.94 35.33 -25.11
CA ALA A 27 6.10 36.50 -24.26
C ALA A 27 6.21 36.12 -22.76
N VAL A 28 5.40 35.18 -22.29
CA VAL A 28 5.45 34.64 -20.92
C VAL A 28 6.78 33.93 -20.67
N GLU A 29 7.25 33.11 -21.61
CA GLU A 29 8.55 32.45 -21.50
C GLU A 29 9.71 33.45 -21.45
N SER A 30 9.71 34.44 -22.34
CA SER A 30 10.76 35.48 -22.41
C SER A 30 10.79 36.34 -21.16
N TYR A 31 9.62 36.67 -20.61
CA TYR A 31 9.51 37.37 -19.33
C TYR A 31 10.06 36.52 -18.18
N PHE A 32 9.64 35.26 -18.07
CA PHE A 32 10.10 34.39 -16.99
C PHE A 32 11.61 34.12 -17.09
N GLN A 33 12.15 33.96 -18.30
CA GLN A 33 13.59 33.84 -18.54
C GLN A 33 14.37 35.04 -17.99
N ALA A 34 13.80 36.24 -18.06
CA ALA A 34 14.43 37.47 -17.59
C ALA A 34 14.17 37.75 -16.10
N ALA A 35 12.99 37.42 -15.59
CA ALA A 35 12.55 37.72 -14.22
C ALA A 35 12.90 36.61 -13.20
N GLY A 36 13.14 35.38 -13.66
CA GLY A 36 13.43 34.23 -12.82
C GLY A 36 12.32 33.93 -11.81
N ALA A 37 12.68 33.43 -10.62
CA ALA A 37 11.72 33.03 -9.59
C ALA A 37 10.77 34.16 -9.15
N ALA A 38 11.21 35.41 -9.18
CA ALA A 38 10.38 36.57 -8.86
C ALA A 38 9.21 36.75 -9.84
N GLY A 39 9.33 36.24 -11.06
CA GLY A 39 8.29 36.28 -12.09
C GLY A 39 7.25 35.16 -12.00
N ALA A 40 7.41 34.18 -11.11
CA ALA A 40 6.57 32.96 -11.08
C ALA A 40 5.08 33.28 -10.83
N GLU A 41 4.80 34.12 -9.84
CA GLU A 41 3.44 34.55 -9.51
C GLU A 41 2.78 35.35 -10.64
N THR A 42 3.55 36.23 -11.28
CA THR A 42 3.07 36.99 -12.45
C THR A 42 2.77 36.06 -13.62
N THR A 43 3.63 35.08 -13.89
CA THR A 43 3.39 34.06 -14.93
C THR A 43 2.11 33.27 -14.68
N LYS A 44 1.89 32.80 -13.44
CA LYS A 44 0.64 32.12 -13.04
C LYS A 44 -0.59 33.02 -13.27
N GLY A 45 -0.54 34.26 -12.79
CA GLY A 45 -1.65 35.20 -12.91
C GLY A 45 -2.00 35.54 -14.36
N VAL A 46 -0.99 35.74 -15.22
CA VAL A 46 -1.19 35.99 -16.66
C VAL A 46 -1.79 34.77 -17.34
N PHE A 47 -1.24 33.58 -17.08
CA PHE A 47 -1.75 32.33 -17.66
C PHE A 47 -3.22 32.07 -17.28
N LEU A 48 -3.57 32.15 -15.99
CA LEU A 48 -4.95 31.93 -15.53
C LEU A 48 -5.92 33.01 -16.03
N GLY A 49 -5.43 34.24 -16.21
CA GLY A 49 -6.19 35.32 -16.82
C GLY A 49 -6.52 35.06 -18.29
N LEU A 50 -5.55 34.53 -19.05
CA LEU A 50 -5.74 34.16 -20.46
C LEU A 50 -6.63 32.93 -20.61
N LEU A 51 -6.46 31.92 -19.75
CA LEU A 51 -7.31 30.72 -19.70
C LEU A 51 -8.80 31.06 -19.49
N GLY A 52 -9.09 32.09 -18.70
CA GLY A 52 -10.47 32.55 -18.46
C GLY A 52 -11.10 33.32 -19.62
N ARG A 53 -10.36 33.66 -20.68
CA ARG A 53 -10.83 34.59 -21.73
C ARG A 53 -10.55 34.15 -23.17
N CYS A 54 -9.56 33.29 -23.37
CA CYS A 54 -9.08 32.85 -24.67
C CYS A 54 -8.96 31.32 -24.70
N HIS A 55 -8.90 30.73 -25.90
CA HIS A 55 -8.53 29.32 -26.03
C HIS A 55 -7.06 29.15 -25.63
N VAL A 56 -6.82 28.20 -24.72
CA VAL A 56 -5.48 27.78 -24.29
C VAL A 56 -5.40 26.28 -24.51
N SER A 57 -4.37 25.83 -25.20
CA SER A 57 -4.12 24.42 -25.47
C SER A 57 -3.40 23.74 -24.31
N ALA A 58 -3.55 22.42 -24.21
CA ALA A 58 -2.78 21.60 -23.27
C ALA A 58 -1.26 21.74 -23.49
N GLY A 59 -0.83 21.92 -24.74
CA GLY A 59 0.59 22.14 -25.10
C GLY A 59 1.15 23.46 -24.57
N ALA A 60 0.36 24.54 -24.63
CA ALA A 60 0.72 25.82 -24.02
C ALA A 60 0.87 25.71 -22.49
N ALA A 61 -0.03 24.97 -21.84
CA ALA A 61 0.06 24.69 -20.41
C ALA A 61 1.36 23.92 -20.04
N VAL A 62 1.69 22.86 -20.79
CA VAL A 62 2.95 22.10 -20.60
C VAL A 62 4.17 23.01 -20.76
N THR A 63 4.19 23.86 -21.78
CA THR A 63 5.32 24.75 -22.09
C THR A 63 5.57 25.75 -20.95
N VAL A 64 4.50 26.40 -20.47
CA VAL A 64 4.58 27.36 -19.37
C VAL A 64 5.01 26.66 -18.07
N VAL A 65 4.45 25.49 -17.76
CA VAL A 65 4.81 24.72 -16.56
C VAL A 65 6.27 24.27 -16.61
N HIS A 66 6.72 23.69 -17.73
CA HIS A 66 8.12 23.28 -17.92
C HIS A 66 9.09 24.44 -17.72
N ARG A 67 8.74 25.62 -18.27
CA ARG A 67 9.56 26.83 -18.12
C ARG A 67 9.64 27.32 -16.67
N VAL A 68 8.53 27.27 -15.93
CA VAL A 68 8.48 27.72 -14.53
C VAL A 68 9.16 26.73 -13.59
N VAL A 69 9.07 25.42 -13.83
CA VAL A 69 9.83 24.41 -13.06
C VAL A 69 11.33 24.67 -13.23
N GLY A 70 11.80 24.82 -14.47
CA GLY A 70 13.20 25.05 -14.80
C GLY A 70 14.09 23.82 -14.59
N ASP A 71 15.40 23.96 -14.83
CA ASP A 71 16.36 22.86 -14.71
C ASP A 71 16.88 22.71 -13.25
N GLY A 72 16.04 22.15 -12.37
CA GLY A 72 16.48 21.58 -11.09
C GLY A 72 16.15 22.35 -9.80
N VAL A 73 16.40 21.68 -8.67
CA VAL A 73 15.93 22.01 -7.31
C VAL A 73 16.91 22.90 -6.51
N GLY A 74 18.11 23.15 -7.03
CA GLY A 74 19.17 23.90 -6.33
C GLY A 74 19.22 25.41 -6.59
N GLY A 75 18.32 25.96 -7.42
CA GLY A 75 18.34 27.39 -7.78
C GLY A 75 17.59 28.27 -6.77
N GLU A 76 18.06 29.51 -6.58
CA GLU A 76 17.39 30.53 -5.76
C GLU A 76 15.89 30.64 -6.14
N GLY A 77 15.00 30.47 -5.16
CA GLY A 77 13.55 30.47 -5.37
C GLY A 77 12.92 29.17 -5.90
N ALA A 78 13.60 28.01 -5.84
CA ALA A 78 13.06 26.72 -6.26
C ALA A 78 11.73 26.36 -5.57
N MET A 79 11.63 26.55 -4.24
CA MET A 79 10.38 26.34 -3.49
C MET A 79 9.23 27.23 -3.99
N VAL A 80 9.52 28.50 -4.33
CA VAL A 80 8.51 29.43 -4.84
C VAL A 80 7.99 28.96 -6.19
N ARG A 81 8.89 28.51 -7.08
CA ARG A 81 8.52 27.95 -8.39
C ARG A 81 7.69 26.67 -8.24
N ALA A 82 8.11 25.75 -7.38
CA ALA A 82 7.39 24.50 -7.13
C ALA A 82 5.97 24.76 -6.62
N LYS A 83 5.81 25.64 -5.62
CA LYS A 83 4.50 26.05 -5.09
C LYS A 83 3.60 26.65 -6.17
N VAL A 84 4.13 27.60 -6.95
CA VAL A 84 3.38 28.24 -8.05
C VAL A 84 2.94 27.21 -9.08
N VAL A 85 3.80 26.26 -9.43
CA VAL A 85 3.48 25.18 -10.36
C VAL A 85 2.40 24.27 -9.75
N ALA A 86 2.51 23.89 -8.48
CA ALA A 86 1.53 23.06 -7.78
C ALA A 86 0.12 23.64 -7.87
N GLU A 87 0.00 24.94 -7.56
CA GLU A 87 -1.26 25.68 -7.62
C GLU A 87 -1.78 25.76 -9.06
N LEU A 88 -0.90 26.04 -10.03
CA LEU A 88 -1.28 26.18 -11.43
C LEU A 88 -1.81 24.87 -12.02
N VAL A 89 -1.12 23.75 -11.81
CA VAL A 89 -1.46 22.45 -12.42
C VAL A 89 -2.63 21.75 -11.73
N SER A 90 -3.01 22.19 -10.52
CA SER A 90 -4.19 21.69 -9.83
C SER A 90 -5.43 22.55 -9.99
N ASP A 91 -5.34 23.70 -10.67
CA ASP A 91 -6.51 24.48 -11.04
C ASP A 91 -7.41 23.67 -12.00
N GLU A 92 -8.68 23.51 -11.64
CA GLU A 92 -9.64 22.66 -12.38
C GLU A 92 -9.75 23.05 -13.86
N ARG A 93 -9.61 24.34 -14.18
CA ARG A 93 -9.66 24.83 -15.56
C ARG A 93 -8.45 24.36 -16.36
N VAL A 94 -7.30 24.23 -15.70
CA VAL A 94 -6.07 23.71 -16.31
C VAL A 94 -6.18 22.21 -16.51
N VAL A 95 -6.67 21.47 -15.50
CA VAL A 95 -6.91 20.02 -15.62
C VAL A 95 -7.89 19.72 -16.76
N ALA A 96 -8.93 20.55 -16.92
CA ALA A 96 -9.92 20.40 -17.99
C ALA A 96 -9.32 20.47 -19.41
N LEU A 97 -8.19 21.16 -19.62
CA LEU A 97 -7.49 21.18 -20.92
C LEU A 97 -6.99 19.81 -21.35
N PHE A 98 -6.80 18.90 -20.39
CA PHE A 98 -6.23 17.57 -20.61
C PHE A 98 -7.30 16.46 -20.63
N ALA A 99 -8.58 16.83 -20.61
CA ALA A 99 -9.69 15.89 -20.70
C ALA A 99 -9.88 15.32 -22.13
N GLY A 100 -10.43 14.11 -22.23
CA GLY A 100 -10.67 13.42 -23.51
C GLY A 100 -9.43 12.75 -24.11
N GLU A 101 -9.53 12.17 -25.30
CA GLU A 101 -8.43 11.40 -25.90
C GLU A 101 -7.39 12.27 -26.61
N ALA A 102 -7.81 13.42 -27.16
CA ALA A 102 -6.97 14.28 -28.00
C ALA A 102 -5.65 14.73 -27.35
N PRO A 103 -5.58 15.15 -26.07
CA PRO A 103 -4.34 15.61 -25.44
C PRO A 103 -3.51 14.49 -24.77
N ALA A 104 -3.50 13.27 -25.30
CA ALA A 104 -2.78 12.14 -24.69
C ALA A 104 -1.26 12.36 -24.59
N LYS A 105 -0.67 12.98 -25.62
CA LYS A 105 0.76 13.31 -25.64
C LYS A 105 1.08 14.39 -24.61
N GLU A 106 0.24 15.41 -24.53
CA GLU A 106 0.38 16.53 -23.60
C GLU A 106 0.20 16.07 -22.15
N ARG A 107 -0.72 15.14 -21.87
CA ARG A 107 -0.84 14.48 -20.55
C ARG A 107 0.45 13.78 -20.14
N THR A 108 1.03 13.02 -21.06
CA THR A 108 2.29 12.30 -20.82
C THR A 108 3.43 13.28 -20.55
N ALA A 109 3.50 14.37 -21.32
CA ALA A 109 4.49 15.42 -21.13
C ALA A 109 4.31 16.14 -19.78
N MET A 110 3.09 16.56 -19.44
CA MET A 110 2.79 17.22 -18.15
C MET A 110 3.15 16.31 -16.98
N HIS A 111 2.74 15.03 -17.03
CA HIS A 111 3.12 14.04 -16.04
C HIS A 111 4.64 13.93 -15.91
N ALA A 112 5.38 13.80 -17.01
CA ALA A 112 6.83 13.66 -16.99
C ALA A 112 7.54 14.88 -16.38
N VAL A 113 7.09 16.10 -16.70
CA VAL A 113 7.65 17.33 -16.14
C VAL A 113 7.46 17.38 -14.62
N LEU A 114 6.24 17.11 -14.15
CA LEU A 114 5.91 17.12 -12.72
C LEU A 114 6.61 15.97 -11.98
N TRP A 115 6.66 14.79 -12.58
CA TRP A 115 7.33 13.61 -12.01
C TRP A 115 8.84 13.83 -11.84
N ASN A 116 9.50 14.43 -12.83
CA ASN A 116 10.92 14.71 -12.75
C ASN A 116 11.22 15.79 -11.70
N CYS A 117 10.40 16.86 -11.65
CA CYS A 117 10.46 17.86 -10.59
C CYS A 117 10.32 17.22 -9.21
N ALA A 118 9.30 16.38 -9.03
CA ALA A 118 9.07 15.65 -7.78
C ALA A 118 10.26 14.75 -7.40
N ALA A 119 10.86 14.07 -8.38
CA ALA A 119 12.02 13.20 -8.18
C ALA A 119 13.29 13.98 -7.83
N ASP A 120 13.48 15.19 -8.34
CA ASP A 120 14.58 16.06 -7.93
C ASP A 120 14.42 16.54 -6.48
N HIS A 121 13.21 16.91 -6.07
CA HIS A 121 12.91 17.28 -4.67
C HIS A 121 13.07 16.07 -3.74
N PHE A 122 12.67 14.87 -4.20
CA PHE A 122 12.88 13.62 -3.48
C PHE A 122 14.37 13.36 -3.22
N ARG A 123 15.20 13.49 -4.26
CA ARG A 123 16.68 13.34 -4.15
C ARG A 123 17.30 14.38 -3.22
N SER A 124 16.71 15.57 -3.17
CA SER A 124 17.14 16.67 -2.29
C SER A 124 16.60 16.54 -0.86
N LYS A 125 15.88 15.44 -0.54
CA LYS A 125 15.22 15.16 0.74
C LYS A 125 14.14 16.17 1.15
N ASP A 126 13.64 16.95 0.19
CA ASP A 126 12.49 17.83 0.36
C ASP A 126 11.22 17.02 0.06
N TYR A 127 10.87 16.15 1.02
CA TYR A 127 9.80 15.19 0.84
C TYR A 127 8.41 15.83 0.81
N GLU A 128 8.25 17.01 1.41
CA GLU A 128 6.98 17.74 1.43
C GLU A 128 6.66 18.26 0.02
N THR A 129 7.59 19.00 -0.58
CA THR A 129 7.45 19.49 -1.95
C THR A 129 7.41 18.33 -2.95
N SER A 130 8.20 17.27 -2.70
CA SER A 130 8.20 16.07 -3.53
C SER A 130 6.84 15.37 -3.53
N ALA A 131 6.22 15.17 -2.37
CA ALA A 131 4.89 14.58 -2.25
C ALA A 131 3.87 15.40 -3.04
N GLU A 132 3.85 16.72 -2.83
CA GLU A 132 2.92 17.61 -3.51
C GLU A 132 3.06 17.52 -5.04
N MET A 133 4.29 17.54 -5.56
CA MET A 133 4.54 17.44 -7.00
C MET A 133 4.15 16.07 -7.56
N PHE A 134 4.41 14.96 -6.85
CA PHE A 134 3.98 13.63 -7.26
C PHE A 134 2.45 13.54 -7.30
N GLU A 135 1.73 14.08 -6.30
CA GLU A 135 0.27 14.12 -6.30
C GLU A 135 -0.27 14.89 -7.50
N LYS A 136 0.30 16.06 -7.79
CA LYS A 136 -0.08 16.86 -8.95
C LYS A 136 0.18 16.13 -10.27
N SER A 137 1.30 15.40 -10.38
CA SER A 137 1.61 14.60 -11.57
C SER A 137 0.57 13.50 -11.85
N MET A 138 -0.09 12.99 -10.81
CA MET A 138 -1.09 11.93 -10.91
C MET A 138 -2.45 12.40 -11.45
N LEU A 139 -2.71 13.71 -11.45
CA LEU A 139 -3.91 14.30 -12.07
C LEU A 139 -3.96 14.07 -13.59
N TYR A 140 -2.79 13.91 -14.21
CA TYR A 140 -2.63 13.75 -15.66
C TYR A 140 -2.49 12.30 -16.11
N VAL A 141 -2.62 11.33 -15.19
CA VAL A 141 -2.57 9.90 -15.49
C VAL A 141 -3.99 9.32 -15.49
N PRO A 142 -4.53 8.85 -16.64
CA PRO A 142 -5.88 8.29 -16.72
C PRO A 142 -6.12 7.10 -15.78
N TYR A 143 -7.39 6.89 -15.41
CA TYR A 143 -7.85 5.77 -14.58
C TYR A 143 -8.25 4.56 -15.44
N ASP A 144 -7.35 4.09 -16.29
CA ASP A 144 -7.55 2.91 -17.12
C ASP A 144 -6.62 1.74 -16.75
N ILE A 145 -6.85 0.59 -17.36
CA ILE A 145 -6.08 -0.63 -17.10
C ILE A 145 -4.63 -0.48 -17.56
N GLU A 146 -4.39 0.27 -18.65
CA GLU A 146 -3.09 0.47 -19.26
C GLU A 146 -2.16 1.27 -18.33
N ASN A 147 -2.71 2.25 -17.62
CA ASN A 147 -1.97 3.11 -16.70
C ASN A 147 -1.90 2.58 -15.25
N ARG A 148 -2.49 1.41 -14.96
CA ARG A 148 -2.51 0.82 -13.61
C ARG A 148 -1.12 0.68 -12.99
N ILE A 149 -0.13 0.27 -13.78
CA ILE A 149 1.26 0.10 -13.31
C ILE A 149 1.90 1.46 -12.99
N LEU A 150 1.67 2.47 -13.84
CA LEU A 150 2.20 3.82 -13.63
C LEU A 150 1.57 4.47 -12.39
N ARG A 151 0.25 4.32 -12.20
CA ARG A 151 -0.44 4.77 -10.99
C ARG A 151 0.06 4.07 -9.73
N ALA A 152 0.28 2.75 -9.80
CA ALA A 152 0.85 2.00 -8.68
C ALA A 152 2.28 2.48 -8.32
N LYS A 153 3.10 2.83 -9.32
CA LYS A 153 4.41 3.47 -9.08
C LYS A 153 4.25 4.83 -8.38
N GLY A 154 3.32 5.67 -8.84
CA GLY A 154 3.01 6.96 -8.21
C GLY A 154 2.63 6.83 -6.75
N PHE A 155 1.70 5.93 -6.42
CA PHE A 155 1.31 5.69 -5.03
C PHE A 155 2.47 5.19 -4.15
N ARG A 156 3.32 4.30 -4.68
CA ARG A 156 4.51 3.82 -3.93
C ARG A 156 5.44 4.97 -3.59
N VAL A 157 5.70 5.87 -4.52
CA VAL A 157 6.61 7.00 -4.28
C VAL A 157 5.97 8.04 -3.35
N LEU A 158 4.65 8.27 -3.44
CA LEU A 158 3.93 9.10 -2.46
C LEU A 158 4.00 8.54 -1.05
N CYS A 159 3.87 7.22 -0.87
CA CYS A 159 4.09 6.58 0.43
C CYS A 159 5.51 6.84 0.95
N LEU A 160 6.53 6.78 0.09
CA LEU A 160 7.91 7.09 0.48
C LEU A 160 8.11 8.57 0.84
N CYS A 161 7.44 9.49 0.14
CA CYS A 161 7.50 10.92 0.46
C CYS A 161 6.81 11.21 1.80
N HIS A 162 5.59 10.69 2.02
CA HIS A 162 4.87 10.88 3.29
C HIS A 162 5.58 10.22 4.47
N LEU A 163 6.30 9.10 4.24
CA LEU A 163 7.22 8.51 5.21
C LEU A 163 8.41 9.45 5.50
N GLY A 164 8.96 10.11 4.48
CA GLY A 164 10.04 11.09 4.59
C GLY A 164 9.65 12.42 5.26
N VAL A 165 8.40 12.88 5.08
CA VAL A 165 7.84 14.07 5.76
C VAL A 165 7.59 13.80 7.24
N SER A 166 7.19 12.57 7.59
CA SER A 166 6.70 12.30 8.94
C SER A 166 7.80 11.95 9.96
N GLN A 167 8.96 11.37 9.59
CA GLN A 167 9.90 10.85 10.62
C GLN A 167 11.36 10.60 10.16
N LEU A 168 12.22 11.60 9.93
CA LEU A 168 13.59 11.30 9.49
C LEU A 168 14.57 10.77 10.56
N ASP A 169 14.45 11.14 11.84
CA ASP A 169 15.36 10.59 12.86
C ASP A 169 14.94 9.20 13.36
N ARG A 170 13.70 8.78 13.09
CA ARG A 170 13.10 7.52 13.61
C ARG A 170 12.79 6.52 12.50
N ALA A 171 12.32 6.95 11.31
CA ALA A 171 12.11 6.06 10.17
C ALA A 171 13.42 5.51 9.57
N GLN A 172 14.56 6.17 9.75
CA GLN A 172 15.85 5.59 9.34
C GLN A 172 16.20 4.35 10.17
N GLU A 173 15.85 4.32 11.46
CA GLU A 173 15.99 3.12 12.29
C GLU A 173 15.05 2.01 11.77
N TYR A 174 13.78 2.33 11.51
CA TYR A 174 12.82 1.37 10.95
C TYR A 174 13.17 0.85 9.55
N ILE A 175 13.68 1.71 8.65
CA ILE A 175 14.12 1.32 7.32
C ILE A 175 15.39 0.47 7.45
N ASN A 176 16.33 0.82 8.32
CA ASN A 176 17.50 -0.04 8.57
C ASN A 176 17.07 -1.42 9.11
N GLU A 177 16.13 -1.47 10.05
CA GLU A 177 15.61 -2.71 10.61
C GLU A 177 14.77 -3.52 9.59
N ALA A 178 13.93 -2.87 8.77
CA ALA A 178 13.15 -3.53 7.72
C ALA A 178 14.00 -3.94 6.51
N GLU A 179 15.02 -3.16 6.14
CA GLU A 179 16.02 -3.54 5.13
C GLU A 179 16.90 -4.67 5.65
N LYS A 180 17.30 -4.67 6.92
CA LYS A 180 17.94 -5.83 7.56
C LYS A 180 17.03 -7.04 7.49
N PHE A 181 15.74 -6.92 7.80
CA PHE A 181 14.79 -8.03 7.70
C PHE A 181 14.76 -8.60 6.29
N LYS A 182 14.62 -7.73 5.28
CA LYS A 182 14.63 -8.13 3.87
C LYS A 182 15.98 -8.74 3.45
N ILE A 183 17.10 -8.21 3.91
CA ILE A 183 18.44 -8.76 3.66
C ILE A 183 18.57 -10.16 4.29
N HIS A 184 18.09 -10.37 5.52
CA HIS A 184 18.09 -11.68 6.16
C HIS A 184 17.22 -12.67 5.39
N LEU A 185 16.03 -12.26 4.94
CA LEU A 185 15.17 -13.08 4.08
C LEU A 185 15.86 -13.46 2.77
N LEU A 186 16.49 -12.50 2.08
CA LEU A 186 17.23 -12.75 0.84
C LEU A 186 18.46 -13.63 1.03
N LYS A 187 19.05 -13.63 2.23
CA LYS A 187 20.20 -14.47 2.60
C LYS A 187 19.80 -15.84 3.18
N ASN A 188 18.50 -16.15 3.26
CA ASN A 188 17.97 -17.32 3.98
C ASN A 188 18.40 -17.39 5.46
N ASP A 189 18.71 -16.24 6.08
CA ASP A 189 19.01 -16.17 7.52
C ASP A 189 17.72 -16.02 8.31
N HIS A 190 17.06 -17.15 8.57
CA HIS A 190 15.78 -17.17 9.29
C HIS A 190 15.91 -16.65 10.72
N ASN A 191 17.04 -16.88 11.40
CA ASN A 191 17.26 -16.44 12.78
C ASN A 191 17.46 -14.93 12.85
N GLY A 192 18.21 -14.36 11.91
CA GLY A 192 18.34 -12.91 11.74
C GLY A 192 16.99 -12.26 11.45
N ALA A 193 16.18 -12.86 10.56
CA ALA A 193 14.83 -12.38 10.26
C ALA A 193 13.89 -12.41 11.48
N ILE A 194 13.90 -13.49 12.27
CA ILE A 194 13.08 -13.60 13.50
C ILE A 194 13.51 -12.56 14.54
N THR A 195 14.82 -12.42 14.77
CA THR A 195 15.37 -11.44 15.71
C THR A 195 14.94 -10.02 15.30
N GLN A 196 14.96 -9.76 14.01
CA GLN A 196 14.58 -8.47 13.45
C GLN A 196 13.08 -8.15 13.62
N VAL A 197 12.21 -9.15 13.46
CA VAL A 197 10.77 -9.04 13.74
C VAL A 197 10.52 -8.71 15.21
N GLN A 198 11.29 -9.32 16.12
CA GLN A 198 11.18 -9.01 17.55
C GLN A 198 11.63 -7.58 17.85
N ALA A 199 12.75 -7.14 17.29
CA ALA A 199 13.24 -5.77 17.43
C ALA A 199 12.19 -4.74 16.98
N MET A 200 11.51 -4.98 15.85
CA MET A 200 10.44 -4.10 15.34
C MET A 200 9.28 -3.90 16.32
N THR A 201 8.97 -4.89 17.19
CA THR A 201 7.89 -4.76 18.18
C THR A 201 8.23 -3.86 19.36
N THR A 202 9.52 -3.57 19.57
CA THR A 202 10.00 -2.70 20.67
C THR A 202 9.99 -1.23 20.30
N CYS A 203 9.72 -0.91 19.05
CA CYS A 203 9.75 0.46 18.56
C CYS A 203 8.48 1.23 18.96
N LEU A 204 8.64 2.51 19.29
CA LEU A 204 7.58 3.34 19.90
C LEU A 204 6.32 3.54 19.05
N ASP A 205 6.42 3.45 17.72
CA ASP A 205 5.30 3.68 16.78
C ASP A 205 4.83 2.36 16.14
N PHE A 206 5.16 1.22 16.77
CA PHE A 206 4.80 -0.10 16.28
C PHE A 206 3.28 -0.28 16.14
N THR A 207 2.85 -0.72 14.96
CA THR A 207 1.49 -1.20 14.70
C THR A 207 1.48 -2.70 14.39
N PRO A 208 0.42 -3.45 14.78
CA PRO A 208 0.30 -4.87 14.43
C PRO A 208 0.35 -5.17 12.93
N ASP A 209 0.04 -4.18 12.08
CA ASP A 209 0.11 -4.30 10.61
C ASP A 209 1.50 -4.70 10.13
N PHE A 210 2.56 -4.26 10.81
CA PHE A 210 3.93 -4.65 10.48
C PHE A 210 4.16 -6.15 10.59
N LEU A 211 3.58 -6.82 11.59
CA LEU A 211 3.71 -8.28 11.73
C LEU A 211 2.95 -9.02 10.63
N SER A 212 1.83 -8.47 10.17
CA SER A 212 1.09 -9.02 9.03
C SER A 212 1.91 -8.90 7.73
N LEU A 213 2.53 -7.74 7.49
CA LEU A 213 3.41 -7.52 6.35
C LEU A 213 4.67 -8.40 6.40
N SER A 214 5.33 -8.51 7.56
CA SER A 214 6.48 -9.38 7.76
C SER A 214 6.13 -10.84 7.51
N ALA A 215 4.95 -11.30 7.95
CA ALA A 215 4.47 -12.65 7.66
C ALA A 215 4.25 -12.87 6.15
N HIS A 216 3.59 -11.93 5.47
CA HIS A 216 3.33 -12.04 4.03
C HIS A 216 4.62 -12.10 3.22
N GLU A 217 5.58 -11.22 3.50
CA GLU A 217 6.89 -11.21 2.82
C GLU A 217 7.68 -12.50 3.12
N SER A 218 7.66 -12.96 4.38
CA SER A 218 8.33 -14.21 4.76
C SER A 218 7.78 -15.42 4.00
N VAL A 219 6.46 -15.50 3.82
CA VAL A 219 5.81 -16.56 3.02
C VAL A 219 6.23 -16.45 1.56
N ALA A 220 6.23 -15.25 0.99
CA ALA A 220 6.66 -15.03 -0.40
C ALA A 220 8.12 -15.44 -0.63
N CYS A 221 8.99 -15.24 0.37
CA CYS A 221 10.39 -15.67 0.36
C CYS A 221 10.61 -17.12 0.82
N ARG A 222 9.57 -17.90 1.13
CA ARG A 222 9.65 -19.26 1.70
C ARG A 222 10.41 -19.36 3.03
N ALA A 223 10.53 -18.26 3.77
CA ALA A 223 11.11 -18.21 5.10
C ALA A 223 10.06 -18.56 6.18
N PHE A 224 9.56 -19.79 6.17
CA PHE A 224 8.45 -20.23 7.03
C PHE A 224 8.68 -20.01 8.54
N PRO A 225 9.89 -20.23 9.11
CA PRO A 225 10.12 -19.93 10.52
C PRO A 225 9.89 -18.46 10.89
N ALA A 226 10.29 -17.53 10.01
CA ALA A 226 10.07 -16.10 10.20
C ALA A 226 8.59 -15.71 10.04
N ALA A 227 7.88 -16.36 9.11
CA ALA A 227 6.44 -16.20 8.96
C ALA A 227 5.67 -16.67 10.22
N VAL A 228 6.02 -17.85 10.74
CA VAL A 228 5.43 -18.39 11.97
C VAL A 228 5.69 -17.46 13.14
N ALA A 229 6.93 -16.98 13.34
CA ALA A 229 7.25 -16.05 14.41
C ALA A 229 6.44 -14.74 14.33
N SER A 230 6.29 -14.19 13.11
CA SER A 230 5.53 -12.96 12.88
C SER A 230 4.04 -13.13 13.21
N LEU A 231 3.42 -14.20 12.73
CA LEU A 231 2.00 -14.51 13.02
C LEU A 231 1.77 -14.85 14.50
N SER A 232 2.71 -15.55 15.12
CA SER A 232 2.64 -15.90 16.55
C SER A 232 2.69 -14.67 17.44
N ASN A 233 3.54 -13.71 17.08
CA ASN A 233 3.59 -12.41 17.76
C ASN A 233 2.31 -11.62 17.51
N LEU A 234 1.76 -11.66 16.29
CA LEU A 234 0.52 -10.96 15.95
C LEU A 234 -0.65 -11.45 16.81
N LEU A 235 -0.73 -12.76 17.07
CA LEU A 235 -1.73 -13.37 17.94
C LEU A 235 -1.72 -12.82 19.38
N ASN A 236 -0.59 -12.31 19.87
CA ASN A 236 -0.50 -11.74 21.22
C ASN A 236 -1.21 -10.39 21.36
N PHE A 237 -1.53 -9.73 20.23
CA PHE A 237 -2.20 -8.43 20.24
C PHE A 237 -3.73 -8.53 20.18
N TYR A 238 -4.32 -9.67 19.82
CA TYR A 238 -5.78 -9.82 19.73
C TYR A 238 -6.49 -9.69 21.08
N SER A 239 -5.82 -10.07 22.18
CA SER A 239 -6.35 -9.89 23.53
C SER A 239 -6.28 -8.44 24.01
N SER A 240 -5.61 -7.53 23.29
CA SER A 240 -5.39 -6.15 23.71
C SER A 240 -6.49 -5.17 23.28
N GLY A 241 -7.48 -5.63 22.50
CA GLY A 241 -8.58 -4.80 21.99
C GLY A 241 -8.18 -3.75 20.95
N LYS A 242 -6.93 -3.78 20.48
CA LYS A 242 -6.45 -2.89 19.41
C LYS A 242 -7.09 -3.26 18.06
N PRO A 243 -7.25 -2.29 17.13
CA PRO A 243 -7.60 -2.60 15.75
C PRO A 243 -6.56 -3.55 15.14
N MET A 244 -7.02 -4.61 14.48
CA MET A 244 -6.16 -5.66 13.94
C MET A 244 -6.23 -5.71 12.40
N PRO A 245 -5.11 -5.99 11.71
CA PRO A 245 -5.05 -6.07 10.25
C PRO A 245 -5.88 -7.20 9.63
N ALA A 246 -6.15 -8.25 10.41
CA ALA A 246 -6.88 -9.44 9.98
C ALA A 246 -7.75 -9.98 11.12
N THR A 247 -8.66 -10.90 10.83
CA THR A 247 -9.41 -11.62 11.88
C THR A 247 -8.51 -12.65 12.58
N GLU A 248 -8.73 -12.87 13.88
CA GLU A 248 -7.91 -13.78 14.70
C GLU A 248 -7.90 -15.21 14.12
N VAL A 249 -9.07 -15.70 13.69
CA VAL A 249 -9.25 -17.00 13.03
C VAL A 249 -8.41 -17.14 11.76
N THR A 250 -8.31 -16.08 10.95
CA THR A 250 -7.50 -16.09 9.71
C THR A 250 -6.02 -16.23 10.03
N VAL A 251 -5.53 -15.55 11.09
CA VAL A 251 -4.13 -15.64 11.52
C VAL A 251 -3.80 -17.06 11.99
N PHE A 252 -4.68 -17.68 12.78
CA PHE A 252 -4.53 -19.09 13.17
C PHE A 252 -4.51 -20.02 11.96
N ARG A 253 -5.47 -19.86 11.04
CA ARG A 253 -5.57 -20.67 9.82
C ARG A 253 -4.30 -20.58 8.98
N THR A 254 -3.79 -19.37 8.74
CA THR A 254 -2.55 -19.17 7.97
C THR A 254 -1.34 -19.76 8.68
N LEU A 255 -1.22 -19.58 9.99
CA LEU A 255 -0.11 -20.13 10.76
C LEU A 255 -0.10 -21.67 10.70
N VAL A 256 -1.24 -22.32 10.94
CA VAL A 256 -1.38 -23.78 10.81
C VAL A 256 -1.04 -24.23 9.39
N THR A 257 -1.56 -23.54 8.37
CA THR A 257 -1.30 -23.87 6.96
C THR A 257 0.20 -23.89 6.68
N ILE A 258 0.95 -22.91 7.16
CA ILE A 258 2.42 -22.84 7.01
C ILE A 258 3.09 -24.01 7.74
N LEU A 259 2.74 -24.24 9.01
CA LEU A 259 3.35 -25.32 9.81
C LEU A 259 3.13 -26.71 9.21
N THR A 260 1.97 -26.94 8.60
CA THR A 260 1.62 -28.24 8.00
C THR A 260 2.37 -28.57 6.71
N GLN A 261 3.13 -27.62 6.14
CA GLN A 261 3.93 -27.83 4.92
C GLN A 261 5.17 -28.69 5.19
N ASP A 262 5.74 -28.59 6.39
CA ASP A 262 6.94 -29.34 6.78
C ASP A 262 6.58 -30.49 7.71
N HIS A 263 7.14 -31.68 7.43
CA HIS A 263 7.04 -32.83 8.32
C HIS A 263 7.85 -32.58 9.60
N GLY A 264 7.28 -32.88 10.77
CA GLY A 264 7.96 -32.71 12.07
C GLY A 264 7.45 -31.53 12.91
N ASN A 265 6.51 -30.72 12.40
CA ASN A 265 5.92 -29.59 13.11
C ASN A 265 4.61 -29.94 13.84
N GLU A 266 4.24 -31.21 13.94
CA GLU A 266 2.93 -31.66 14.43
C GLU A 266 2.65 -31.19 15.87
N SER A 267 3.67 -31.14 16.71
CA SER A 267 3.55 -30.61 18.08
C SER A 267 3.22 -29.10 18.09
N GLU A 268 3.86 -28.31 17.22
CA GLU A 268 3.56 -26.88 17.10
C GLU A 268 2.18 -26.65 16.46
N VAL A 269 1.78 -27.45 15.46
CA VAL A 269 0.41 -27.40 14.91
C VAL A 269 -0.60 -27.62 16.05
N LEU A 270 -0.43 -28.67 16.85
CA LEU A 270 -1.33 -28.98 17.95
C LEU A 270 -1.38 -27.84 18.99
N LYS A 271 -0.24 -27.21 19.30
CA LYS A 271 -0.16 -26.07 20.21
C LYS A 271 -1.00 -24.89 19.72
N TYR A 272 -0.89 -24.49 18.45
CA TYR A 272 -1.69 -23.38 17.92
C TYR A 272 -3.17 -23.74 17.76
N MET A 273 -3.49 -24.99 17.44
CA MET A 273 -4.87 -25.47 17.42
C MET A 273 -5.51 -25.43 18.81
N LYS A 274 -4.79 -25.84 19.86
CA LYS A 274 -5.24 -25.72 21.25
C LYS A 274 -5.45 -24.27 21.66
N ARG A 275 -4.54 -23.37 21.24
CA ARG A 275 -4.69 -21.93 21.48
C ARG A 275 -5.92 -21.36 20.77
N ALA A 276 -6.17 -21.74 19.52
CA ALA A 276 -7.37 -21.35 18.77
C ALA A 276 -8.65 -21.83 19.48
N HIS A 277 -8.66 -23.08 19.95
CA HIS A 277 -9.78 -23.64 20.72
C HIS A 277 -10.02 -22.89 22.04
N ALA A 278 -8.97 -22.52 22.77
CA ALA A 278 -9.10 -21.72 23.98
C ALA A 278 -9.73 -20.34 23.68
N ARG A 279 -9.25 -19.66 22.64
CA ARG A 279 -9.78 -18.35 22.21
C ARG A 279 -11.23 -18.42 21.72
N LEU A 280 -11.58 -19.49 21.02
CA LEU A 280 -12.96 -19.81 20.69
C LEU A 280 -13.84 -19.92 21.94
N ASN A 281 -13.42 -20.67 22.96
CA ASN A 281 -14.19 -20.83 24.19
C ASN A 281 -14.35 -19.53 24.97
N GLU A 282 -13.37 -18.63 24.87
CA GLU A 282 -13.41 -17.30 25.49
C GLU A 282 -14.35 -16.32 24.76
N LEU A 283 -14.37 -16.33 23.42
CA LEU A 283 -15.11 -15.37 22.61
C LEU A 283 -16.51 -15.85 22.19
N GLY A 284 -16.70 -17.17 22.15
CA GLY A 284 -17.83 -17.84 21.54
C GLY A 284 -17.67 -18.04 20.02
N PRO A 285 -18.41 -19.00 19.44
CA PRO A 285 -18.25 -19.45 18.05
C PRO A 285 -18.46 -18.33 17.03
N ASP A 286 -19.51 -17.52 17.20
CA ASP A 286 -19.85 -16.47 16.24
C ASP A 286 -18.82 -15.34 16.19
N HIS A 287 -18.22 -14.98 17.33
CA HIS A 287 -17.22 -13.92 17.39
C HIS A 287 -15.85 -14.41 16.89
N PHE A 288 -15.55 -15.70 17.10
CA PHE A 288 -14.29 -16.29 16.67
C PHE A 288 -14.31 -16.64 15.18
N PHE A 289 -15.27 -17.47 14.74
CA PHE A 289 -15.35 -17.95 13.35
C PHE A 289 -16.11 -17.01 12.42
N GLY A 290 -16.97 -16.15 12.96
CA GLY A 290 -17.98 -15.41 12.20
C GLY A 290 -19.34 -16.13 12.18
N LYS A 291 -20.34 -15.46 11.60
CA LYS A 291 -21.73 -15.95 11.59
C LYS A 291 -22.08 -16.72 10.31
N GLY A 292 -23.07 -17.61 10.40
CA GLY A 292 -23.65 -18.32 9.26
C GLY A 292 -22.64 -19.19 8.50
N GLU A 293 -22.69 -19.14 7.16
CA GLU A 293 -21.84 -19.96 6.28
C GLU A 293 -20.33 -19.72 6.48
N VAL A 294 -19.93 -18.48 6.75
CA VAL A 294 -18.51 -18.16 6.97
C VAL A 294 -18.01 -18.88 8.22
N GLY A 295 -18.77 -18.80 9.31
CA GLY A 295 -18.43 -19.48 10.56
C GLY A 295 -18.37 -21.00 10.42
N ARG A 296 -19.35 -21.59 9.72
CA ARG A 296 -19.38 -23.04 9.43
C ARG A 296 -18.15 -23.50 8.63
N ARG A 297 -17.74 -22.73 7.61
CA ARG A 297 -16.56 -23.06 6.80
C ARG A 297 -15.29 -23.03 7.63
N GLU A 298 -15.11 -22.01 8.46
CA GLU A 298 -13.95 -21.92 9.35
C GLU A 298 -13.94 -23.07 10.36
N ARG A 299 -15.04 -23.33 11.07
CA ARG A 299 -15.16 -24.50 11.98
C ARG A 299 -14.76 -25.81 11.29
N ASN A 300 -15.35 -26.07 10.13
CA ASN A 300 -15.10 -27.29 9.37
C ASN A 300 -13.64 -27.38 8.93
N TRP A 301 -13.02 -26.26 8.54
CA TRP A 301 -11.60 -26.23 8.17
C TRP A 301 -10.70 -26.66 9.34
N PHE A 302 -10.92 -26.12 10.55
CA PHE A 302 -10.15 -26.50 11.74
C PHE A 302 -10.36 -27.97 12.09
N ALA A 303 -11.60 -28.45 12.09
CA ALA A 303 -11.93 -29.84 12.42
C ALA A 303 -11.30 -30.84 11.44
N VAL A 304 -11.41 -30.59 10.13
CA VAL A 304 -10.82 -31.43 9.09
C VAL A 304 -9.30 -31.41 9.14
N ASN A 305 -8.69 -30.25 9.40
CA ASN A 305 -7.23 -30.16 9.50
C ASN A 305 -6.68 -30.94 10.71
N LEU A 306 -7.38 -30.91 11.84
CA LEU A 306 -7.09 -31.73 13.02
C LEU A 306 -7.25 -33.22 12.72
N TRP A 307 -8.34 -33.63 12.07
CA TRP A 307 -8.56 -35.01 11.66
C TRP A 307 -7.44 -35.54 10.75
N ASN A 308 -7.05 -34.74 9.75
CA ASN A 308 -5.98 -35.08 8.82
C ASN A 308 -4.62 -35.20 9.52
N SER A 309 -4.33 -34.30 10.45
CA SER A 309 -3.12 -34.34 11.29
C SER A 309 -3.10 -35.57 12.21
N GLY A 310 -4.25 -35.93 12.81
CA GLY A 310 -4.40 -37.14 13.62
C GLY A 310 -4.20 -38.42 12.79
N THR A 311 -4.78 -38.48 11.60
CA THR A 311 -4.60 -39.61 10.67
C THR A 311 -3.14 -39.76 10.25
N ARG A 312 -2.44 -38.65 9.99
CA ARG A 312 -1.02 -38.65 9.61
C ARG A 312 -0.14 -39.16 10.75
N THR A 313 -0.26 -38.56 11.93
CA THR A 313 0.52 -38.95 13.12
C THR A 313 0.26 -40.40 13.56
N GLY A 314 -0.97 -40.89 13.38
CA GLY A 314 -1.32 -42.30 13.59
C GLY A 314 -0.58 -43.25 12.64
N LYS A 315 -0.45 -42.89 11.35
CA LYS A 315 0.35 -43.65 10.37
C LYS A 315 1.84 -43.66 10.73
N GLU A 316 2.33 -42.56 11.30
CA GLU A 316 3.70 -42.42 11.80
C GLU A 316 3.92 -43.11 13.16
N LYS A 317 2.89 -43.77 13.71
CA LYS A 317 2.88 -44.46 15.01
C LYS A 317 3.09 -43.54 16.21
N ASN A 318 2.88 -42.24 16.05
CA ASN A 318 2.83 -41.29 17.16
C ASN A 318 1.41 -41.24 17.74
N TYR A 319 1.06 -42.27 18.50
CA TYR A 319 -0.30 -42.46 19.01
C TYR A 319 -0.72 -41.41 20.04
N GLU A 320 0.23 -40.82 20.77
CA GLU A 320 -0.05 -39.75 21.73
C GLU A 320 -0.53 -38.48 21.03
N LEU A 321 0.20 -38.00 20.01
CA LEU A 321 -0.23 -36.84 19.21
C LEU A 321 -1.51 -37.15 18.42
N CYS A 322 -1.62 -38.36 17.87
CA CYS A 322 -2.80 -38.82 17.16
C CYS A 322 -4.07 -38.70 18.01
N ALA A 323 -4.03 -39.20 19.26
CA ALA A 323 -5.15 -39.12 20.19
C ALA A 323 -5.54 -37.67 20.51
N GLU A 324 -4.55 -36.80 20.73
CA GLU A 324 -4.80 -35.37 21.00
C GLU A 324 -5.42 -34.65 19.81
N PHE A 325 -4.99 -34.95 18.59
CA PHE A 325 -5.58 -34.40 17.38
C PHE A 325 -7.03 -34.83 17.19
N PHE A 326 -7.34 -36.11 17.38
CA PHE A 326 -8.71 -36.60 17.25
C PHE A 326 -9.63 -36.09 18.37
N ARG A 327 -9.13 -35.98 19.60
CA ARG A 327 -9.87 -35.36 20.71
C ARG A 327 -10.22 -33.92 20.38
N LEU A 328 -9.25 -33.14 19.89
CA LEU A 328 -9.51 -31.75 19.55
C LEU A 328 -10.44 -31.66 18.32
N ALA A 329 -10.29 -32.54 17.32
CA ALA A 329 -11.18 -32.58 16.16
C ALA A 329 -12.64 -32.80 16.57
N SER A 330 -12.91 -33.73 17.49
CA SER A 330 -14.28 -33.99 17.96
C SER A 330 -14.86 -32.80 18.73
N GLU A 331 -14.05 -32.11 19.53
CA GLU A 331 -14.44 -30.85 20.17
C GLU A 331 -14.84 -29.81 19.14
N PHE A 332 -14.06 -29.62 18.06
CA PHE A 332 -14.42 -28.67 17.00
C PHE A 332 -15.69 -29.06 16.22
N TYR A 333 -15.90 -30.36 15.93
CA TYR A 333 -17.12 -30.83 15.29
C TYR A 333 -18.37 -30.64 16.16
N GLY A 334 -18.21 -30.67 17.49
CA GLY A 334 -19.30 -30.46 18.45
C GLY A 334 -19.75 -29.00 18.62
N ILE A 335 -19.07 -28.04 17.99
CA ILE A 335 -19.40 -26.61 18.12
C ILE A 335 -20.59 -26.27 17.22
N MET A 336 -21.65 -25.74 17.82
CA MET A 336 -22.77 -25.15 17.09
C MET A 336 -22.47 -23.69 16.72
N VAL A 337 -22.68 -23.34 15.46
CA VAL A 337 -22.56 -21.96 14.94
C VAL A 337 -23.96 -21.48 14.56
N ASP A 338 -24.28 -20.20 14.80
CA ASP A 338 -25.62 -19.64 14.63
C ASP A 338 -26.24 -19.99 13.25
N GLY A 339 -27.46 -20.50 13.26
CA GLY A 339 -28.19 -21.06 12.11
C GLY A 339 -28.23 -22.60 12.01
N GLU A 340 -27.64 -23.35 12.94
CA GLU A 340 -27.90 -24.78 13.10
C GLU A 340 -29.14 -24.98 14.00
N VAL A 341 -30.25 -25.47 13.42
CA VAL A 341 -31.45 -25.84 14.19
C VAL A 341 -31.13 -27.09 15.01
N GLU A 342 -31.36 -27.05 16.32
CA GLU A 342 -31.39 -28.25 17.16
C GLU A 342 -32.50 -29.20 16.66
N GLY A 343 -32.13 -30.24 15.93
CA GLY A 343 -33.06 -31.31 15.54
C GLY A 343 -33.00 -31.69 14.06
N GLY A 344 -32.01 -32.51 13.73
CA GLY A 344 -32.00 -33.35 12.54
C GLY A 344 -31.24 -34.63 12.88
N GLN A 345 -31.93 -35.76 12.79
CA GLN A 345 -31.40 -37.09 13.10
C GLN A 345 -30.01 -37.36 12.49
N CYS A 346 -29.23 -38.15 13.21
CA CYS A 346 -28.06 -38.86 12.69
C CYS A 346 -28.46 -39.73 11.48
N ASP A 347 -28.54 -39.14 10.30
CA ASP A 347 -28.40 -39.89 9.06
C ASP A 347 -26.90 -40.06 8.82
N GLY A 348 -26.49 -41.32 8.82
CA GLY A 348 -25.11 -41.74 9.01
C GLY A 348 -24.09 -41.00 8.15
N LEU A 349 -22.95 -40.66 8.78
CA LEU A 349 -21.71 -40.41 8.07
C LEU A 349 -21.44 -41.59 7.12
N GLN A 350 -21.78 -41.44 5.84
CA GLN A 350 -21.14 -42.22 4.80
C GLN A 350 -19.74 -41.62 4.62
N ILE A 351 -18.78 -42.35 5.19
CA ILE A 351 -17.34 -42.20 4.96
C ILE A 351 -17.06 -42.60 3.51
N THR A 352 -17.42 -41.75 2.56
CA THR A 352 -17.02 -41.82 1.15
C THR A 352 -17.17 -40.42 0.58
N ASP A 353 -16.10 -39.64 0.64
CA ASP A 353 -15.69 -38.64 -0.36
C ASP A 353 -14.52 -37.83 0.23
N ILE A 354 -13.39 -38.54 0.38
CA ILE A 354 -12.07 -37.92 0.48
C ILE A 354 -11.65 -37.64 -0.96
N ASP A 355 -12.02 -36.46 -1.46
CA ASP A 355 -11.38 -35.93 -2.65
C ASP A 355 -10.12 -35.16 -2.25
N CYS A 356 -9.00 -35.78 -2.63
CA CYS A 356 -7.68 -35.16 -2.74
C CYS A 356 -7.78 -33.87 -3.58
N VAL A 357 -7.81 -32.70 -2.93
CA VAL A 357 -7.47 -31.43 -3.59
C VAL A 357 -6.04 -31.06 -3.20
N CYS A 358 -5.09 -31.80 -3.78
CA CYS A 358 -3.72 -31.34 -3.99
C CYS A 358 -3.56 -31.11 -5.50
N HIS A 359 -3.72 -29.87 -5.97
CA HIS A 359 -3.04 -29.24 -7.12
C HIS A 359 -3.85 -28.04 -7.63
N ASN A 360 -3.35 -26.83 -7.32
CA ASN A 360 -3.05 -25.76 -8.28
C ASN A 360 -2.94 -24.43 -7.53
N SER A 361 -1.71 -24.04 -7.19
CA SER A 361 -1.15 -22.68 -7.30
C SER A 361 0.33 -22.74 -6.91
#